data_AF-A0AAN9B5E8-F1
#
_entry.id   AF-A0AAN9B5E8-F1
#
_cell.length_a   1.000
_cell.length_b   1.000
_cell.length_c   1.000
_cell.angle_alpha   90.00
_cell.angle_beta   90.00
_cell.angle_gamma   90.00
#
_symmetry.space_group_name_H-M   'P 1'
#
loop_
_entity.id
_entity.type
_entity.pdbx_description
1 polymer ?
#
loop_
_entity_poly.entity_id
_entity_poly.type
_entity_poly.pdbx_seq_one_letter_code
_entity_poly.pdbx_strand_id
1 'polypeptide(L)'
;MESQNPSDQSKPQDPGGSKVSPRKGITPMTSREPTFKGKVPRENTKTEVQTLGMGQKTATLYLSRTHTNMRGRNSSVASRLPPMDTTMPSRQPTHLTEEDELIAVIGLKKVQREFTFTGYDIMEDNAPREDLTPDGIDKHERLKRNYVKTYVESCKKVGVNPVEPISGSLADTHIVLNTRGLGVKGAKAIAIALVNNKTVESLDLEDNWIGEDGATSIAQMLETNHVLTEINIAENRIGTKGIRAIAELLNTNETIRKLDVSGSNLFDHDARYIAMILENNYKLRELRVRHNKFGELGGQYLGPAIANNDTLELLDLAWNHLRNKGAMAVAAGLHTNGGLRILDLSWNGFARDSCKILGMSLKDNSTLKELDISNNRVDAEATGGILKGIQVNDTLSTLKIGHNPITPDIATVILKVIACAERSDIRDLDLENIVVEEEFMKLLEETKQKRFMVCKVGLVIKKGTTLVKEGDKISAFMDPVQALYEYMNGKAYRVIDLFKRFDADHSMSVTRDEFCKGLISASVPLTVGQLEDLMEILDTNKDGVVDLKELIDGEKLFRRKMMRRKLRRQSEEISGRRLRSDRSQEEEQYEHWTEAERTRLC
;
A
#
# COMPACT_ATOMS: atom_id res chain seq x y z
N MET A 1 -31.51 -57.72 16.08
CA MET A 1 -32.08 -59.07 16.21
C MET A 1 -30.88 -60.00 16.18
N GLU A 2 -30.44 -60.65 17.25
CA GLU A 2 -30.97 -60.87 18.61
C GLU A 2 -29.75 -60.78 19.59
N SER A 3 -29.77 -60.09 20.74
CA SER A 3 -30.23 -60.55 22.08
C SER A 3 -29.79 -61.97 22.47
N GLN A 4 -29.28 -62.29 23.66
CA GLN A 4 -29.04 -61.52 24.90
C GLN A 4 -28.11 -62.35 25.83
N ASN A 5 -27.43 -61.73 26.81
CA ASN A 5 -26.83 -62.46 27.95
C ASN A 5 -27.93 -63.02 28.88
N PRO A 6 -27.58 -64.01 29.71
CA PRO A 6 -27.93 -63.91 31.14
C PRO A 6 -26.73 -64.13 32.09
N SER A 7 -26.96 -63.95 33.38
CA SER A 7 -25.97 -63.62 34.41
C SER A 7 -25.90 -64.58 35.60
N ASP A 8 -24.95 -64.31 36.51
CA ASP A 8 -24.89 -64.67 37.94
C ASP A 8 -24.69 -66.13 38.37
N GLN A 9 -23.66 -66.35 39.21
CA GLN A 9 -23.84 -66.66 40.64
C GLN A 9 -22.51 -66.56 41.43
N SER A 10 -22.57 -66.70 42.77
CA SER A 10 -21.68 -65.97 43.70
C SER A 10 -21.04 -66.79 44.84
N LYS A 11 -19.86 -66.33 45.32
CA LYS A 11 -19.26 -66.53 46.69
C LYS A 11 -18.75 -67.96 47.06
N PRO A 12 -18.01 -68.19 48.18
CA PRO A 12 -17.30 -67.26 49.12
C PRO A 12 -15.85 -67.65 49.59
N GLN A 13 -15.12 -66.63 50.10
CA GLN A 13 -14.25 -66.54 51.31
C GLN A 13 -12.98 -67.40 51.62
N ASP A 14 -11.99 -66.66 52.16
CA ASP A 14 -10.70 -67.01 52.80
C ASP A 14 -10.77 -67.89 54.08
N PRO A 15 -9.61 -68.41 54.57
CA PRO A 15 -8.83 -67.69 55.61
C PRO A 15 -7.28 -67.71 55.35
N GLY A 16 -6.40 -66.93 55.99
CA GLY A 16 -6.53 -65.91 57.04
C GLY A 16 -5.32 -65.90 58.02
N GLY A 17 -4.66 -64.74 58.23
CA GLY A 17 -3.62 -64.54 59.28
C GLY A 17 -2.77 -63.26 59.06
N SER A 18 -3.06 -62.10 59.70
CA SER A 18 -2.73 -61.67 61.09
C SER A 18 -1.22 -61.34 61.29
N LYS A 19 -0.73 -60.21 61.84
CA LYS A 19 -1.19 -59.13 62.78
C LYS A 19 -0.26 -57.89 62.62
N VAL A 20 -0.43 -56.66 63.17
CA VAL A 20 -1.55 -55.78 63.62
C VAL A 20 -0.97 -54.36 63.90
N SER A 21 -1.78 -53.29 63.87
CA SER A 21 -1.41 -51.86 64.03
C SER A 21 -1.36 -51.33 65.50
N PRO A 22 -1.12 -50.02 65.74
CA PRO A 22 -2.23 -49.05 66.01
C PRO A 22 -2.09 -47.68 65.27
N ARG A 23 -3.15 -47.09 64.64
CA ARG A 23 -4.26 -46.20 65.17
C ARG A 23 -3.76 -44.81 65.65
N LYS A 24 -4.31 -43.62 65.30
CA LYS A 24 -5.55 -43.06 64.64
C LYS A 24 -5.14 -41.87 63.70
N GLY A 25 -5.97 -41.14 62.93
CA GLY A 25 -7.41 -41.21 62.58
C GLY A 25 -8.17 -39.85 62.61
N ILE A 26 -9.22 -39.69 61.78
CA ILE A 26 -10.22 -38.57 61.65
C ILE A 26 -9.85 -37.41 60.67
N THR A 27 -10.88 -36.94 59.94
CA THR A 27 -10.87 -35.96 58.83
C THR A 27 -11.47 -34.57 59.26
N PRO A 28 -11.97 -33.65 58.40
CA PRO A 28 -11.36 -32.31 58.27
C PRO A 28 -12.26 -31.11 58.64
N MET A 29 -11.66 -29.91 58.79
CA MET A 29 -12.16 -28.54 58.50
C MET A 29 -11.61 -27.45 59.47
N THR A 30 -11.75 -26.19 59.02
CA THR A 30 -11.68 -24.88 59.74
C THR A 30 -10.34 -24.23 60.14
N SER A 31 -10.01 -23.18 59.36
CA SER A 31 -9.84 -21.77 59.77
C SER A 31 -8.67 -21.22 60.64
N ARG A 32 -8.13 -20.10 60.12
CA ARG A 32 -7.67 -18.85 60.78
C ARG A 32 -6.25 -18.73 61.38
N GLU A 33 -5.70 -17.57 61.04
CA GLU A 33 -4.58 -16.75 61.54
C GLU A 33 -3.99 -17.01 62.94
N PRO A 34 -2.75 -16.52 63.14
CA PRO A 34 -2.42 -15.70 64.31
C PRO A 34 -2.04 -14.25 63.94
N THR A 35 -2.59 -13.29 64.69
CA THR A 35 -2.15 -11.87 64.77
C THR A 35 -0.96 -11.74 65.75
N PHE A 36 -0.11 -10.69 65.70
CA PHE A 36 -0.20 -9.41 66.45
C PHE A 36 1.23 -8.73 66.48
N LYS A 37 1.54 -7.46 66.89
CA LYS A 37 0.82 -6.25 67.38
C LYS A 37 1.74 -5.00 67.35
N GLY A 38 1.27 -3.84 66.88
CA GLY A 38 1.97 -2.54 67.03
C GLY A 38 1.35 -1.41 66.18
N LYS A 39 0.31 -0.69 66.65
CA LYS A 39 0.38 0.65 67.33
C LYS A 39 1.06 1.73 66.47
N VAL A 40 0.55 2.95 66.19
CA VAL A 40 -0.60 3.83 66.59
C VAL A 40 -0.22 5.24 66.03
N PRO A 41 -1.09 6.24 65.80
CA PRO A 41 -2.52 6.28 65.41
C PRO A 41 -2.77 7.17 64.15
N ARG A 42 -4.06 7.41 63.82
CA ARG A 42 -4.50 8.62 63.08
C ARG A 42 -4.96 9.67 64.07
N GLU A 43 -4.77 10.95 63.76
CA GLU A 43 -5.68 12.02 64.22
C GLU A 43 -6.25 12.78 63.02
N ASN A 44 -7.50 13.21 63.17
CA ASN A 44 -8.20 14.07 62.22
C ASN A 44 -8.11 15.51 62.70
N THR A 45 -7.96 16.47 61.77
CA THR A 45 -8.60 17.78 61.93
C THR A 45 -9.44 18.08 60.69
N LYS A 46 -10.75 18.20 60.92
CA LYS A 46 -11.66 18.88 59.99
C LYS A 46 -11.44 20.39 60.14
N THR A 47 -11.56 21.13 59.04
CA THR A 47 -12.21 22.46 59.09
C THR A 47 -13.06 22.64 57.84
N GLU A 48 -14.19 23.33 57.99
CA GLU A 48 -15.30 23.38 57.04
C GLU A 48 -15.36 24.68 56.23
N VAL A 49 -15.96 24.57 55.03
CA VAL A 49 -16.85 25.56 54.38
C VAL A 49 -16.35 27.01 54.22
N GLN A 50 -16.16 27.42 52.95
CA GLN A 50 -17.00 28.47 52.36
C GLN A 50 -17.05 28.41 50.82
N THR A 51 -18.27 28.32 50.28
CA THR A 51 -18.57 28.44 48.84
C THR A 51 -18.99 29.86 48.48
N LEU A 52 -18.34 30.46 47.49
CA LEU A 52 -18.73 31.61 46.66
C LEU A 52 -17.66 31.72 45.55
N GLY A 53 -17.92 31.77 44.24
CA GLY A 53 -19.16 31.60 43.48
C GLY A 53 -19.05 32.30 42.13
N MET A 54 -19.11 31.57 41.01
CA MET A 54 -19.46 32.05 39.65
C MET A 54 -19.62 30.83 38.74
N GLY A 55 -20.52 30.88 37.76
CA GLY A 55 -20.88 29.72 36.94
C GLY A 55 -21.53 30.10 35.62
N GLN A 56 -22.53 29.31 35.21
CA GLN A 56 -23.16 29.26 33.88
C GLN A 56 -22.35 28.47 32.84
N LYS A 57 -22.91 27.78 31.84
CA LYS A 57 -24.15 26.99 31.60
C LYS A 57 -24.29 26.90 30.07
N THR A 58 -24.79 25.77 29.57
CA THR A 58 -25.54 25.59 28.30
C THR A 58 -24.91 25.97 26.94
N ALA A 59 -24.34 24.97 26.27
CA ALA A 59 -24.96 24.27 25.12
C ALA A 59 -25.66 25.06 23.97
N THR A 60 -25.02 24.97 22.78
CA THR A 60 -25.57 24.66 21.43
C THR A 60 -26.34 25.72 20.59
N LEU A 61 -26.05 25.65 19.27
CA LEU A 61 -26.73 26.16 18.06
C LEU A 61 -26.45 27.59 17.54
N TYR A 62 -25.82 27.61 16.34
CA TYR A 62 -26.08 28.46 15.16
C TYR A 62 -26.54 29.92 15.35
N LEU A 63 -25.69 30.87 14.90
CA LEU A 63 -25.92 31.58 13.62
C LEU A 63 -24.79 32.55 13.24
N SER A 64 -24.69 32.81 11.93
CA SER A 64 -23.85 33.80 11.28
C SER A 64 -24.04 35.23 11.81
N ARG A 65 -22.97 36.04 11.83
CA ARG A 65 -23.08 37.51 11.96
C ARG A 65 -22.83 38.21 10.62
N THR A 66 -23.88 38.85 10.13
CA THR A 66 -23.86 39.88 9.09
C THR A 66 -23.38 41.23 9.64
N HIS A 67 -22.79 42.07 8.79
CA HIS A 67 -22.72 43.52 9.02
C HIS A 67 -24.08 44.18 8.72
N THR A 68 -24.52 45.11 9.58
CA THR A 68 -25.56 46.12 9.33
C THR A 68 -24.86 47.49 9.21
N ASN A 69 -25.32 48.52 8.50
CA ASN A 69 -26.64 49.19 8.40
C ASN A 69 -26.61 50.09 7.11
N MET A 70 -27.65 50.74 6.55
CA MET A 70 -28.97 51.16 7.06
C MET A 70 -29.96 51.55 5.91
N ARG A 71 -31.28 51.52 6.18
CA ARG A 71 -32.42 52.27 5.56
C ARG A 71 -32.86 52.03 4.08
N GLY A 72 -34.14 51.66 3.88
CA GLY A 72 -34.82 51.72 2.57
C GLY A 72 -36.24 51.10 2.49
N ARG A 73 -37.26 51.80 3.00
CA ARG A 73 -38.71 51.48 3.07
C ARG A 73 -39.43 50.71 1.90
N ASN A 74 -40.47 49.96 2.32
CA ASN A 74 -41.83 49.78 1.74
C ASN A 74 -42.28 48.48 1.01
N SER A 75 -42.99 47.63 1.79
CA SER A 75 -44.37 47.09 1.60
C SER A 75 -44.81 46.36 0.30
N SER A 76 -45.29 45.13 0.53
CA SER A 76 -46.08 44.25 -0.36
C SER A 76 -47.58 44.57 -0.44
N VAL A 77 -48.23 44.19 -1.55
CA VAL A 77 -49.65 43.75 -1.60
C VAL A 77 -49.77 42.58 -2.60
N ALA A 78 -50.71 41.65 -2.39
CA ALA A 78 -50.83 40.39 -3.13
C ALA A 78 -52.25 40.08 -3.67
N SER A 79 -52.33 39.08 -4.55
CA SER A 79 -53.49 38.22 -4.89
C SER A 79 -54.61 38.74 -5.82
N ARG A 80 -54.91 37.98 -6.90
CA ARG A 80 -56.07 37.05 -7.05
C ARG A 80 -56.12 36.37 -8.45
N LEU A 81 -56.82 35.22 -8.53
CA LEU A 81 -57.04 34.30 -9.66
C LEU A 81 -58.50 33.74 -9.56
N PRO A 82 -59.02 32.91 -10.50
CA PRO A 82 -58.88 32.88 -11.96
C PRO A 82 -60.30 33.15 -12.58
N PRO A 83 -61.16 32.23 -13.12
CA PRO A 83 -61.05 30.95 -13.86
C PRO A 83 -61.62 30.99 -15.32
N MET A 84 -61.27 29.99 -16.16
CA MET A 84 -62.21 29.20 -17.02
C MET A 84 -61.48 28.04 -17.72
N ASP A 85 -62.23 27.02 -18.13
CA ASP A 85 -61.78 25.63 -18.42
C ASP A 85 -62.34 25.11 -19.77
N THR A 86 -61.90 23.92 -20.19
CA THR A 86 -62.57 22.86 -21.02
C THR A 86 -61.82 22.27 -22.24
N THR A 87 -61.28 21.06 -21.99
CA THR A 87 -61.43 19.80 -22.77
C THR A 87 -60.60 19.46 -24.05
N MET A 88 -60.01 18.27 -23.94
CA MET A 88 -59.25 17.37 -24.86
C MET A 88 -60.20 16.48 -25.75
N PRO A 89 -59.79 15.72 -26.82
CA PRO A 89 -58.96 14.49 -26.66
C PRO A 89 -58.12 13.88 -27.84
N SER A 90 -56.92 13.38 -27.48
CA SER A 90 -56.32 12.05 -27.77
C SER A 90 -56.01 11.51 -29.21
N ARG A 91 -54.73 11.18 -29.48
CA ARG A 91 -54.12 9.81 -29.62
C ARG A 91 -52.78 9.82 -30.41
N GLN A 92 -51.85 8.94 -29.99
CA GLN A 92 -50.48 8.70 -30.49
C GLN A 92 -50.44 7.72 -31.71
N PRO A 93 -49.26 7.29 -32.26
CA PRO A 93 -47.92 7.92 -32.40
C PRO A 93 -47.34 7.82 -33.84
N THR A 94 -46.18 8.43 -34.14
CA THR A 94 -44.99 7.77 -34.77
C THR A 94 -43.80 8.72 -35.01
N HIS A 95 -42.62 8.32 -34.53
CA HIS A 95 -41.27 8.38 -35.13
C HIS A 95 -40.71 9.60 -35.90
N LEU A 96 -39.42 9.89 -35.58
CA LEU A 96 -38.35 10.59 -36.33
C LEU A 96 -38.03 12.07 -35.98
N THR A 97 -37.15 12.19 -34.97
CA THR A 97 -35.98 13.10 -34.87
C THR A 97 -36.02 14.50 -35.53
N GLU A 98 -36.20 15.54 -34.70
CA GLU A 98 -35.77 16.91 -34.99
C GLU A 98 -34.31 17.15 -34.54
N GLU A 99 -33.36 16.60 -35.28
CA GLU A 99 -31.98 17.10 -35.34
C GLU A 99 -31.68 17.41 -36.81
N ASP A 100 -31.80 18.68 -37.23
CA ASP A 100 -30.99 19.32 -38.31
C ASP A 100 -31.48 20.72 -38.79
N GLU A 101 -32.64 21.25 -38.36
CA GLU A 101 -33.08 22.61 -38.77
C GLU A 101 -32.66 23.77 -37.83
N LEU A 102 -31.42 23.72 -37.31
CA LEU A 102 -30.77 24.92 -36.71
C LEU A 102 -29.31 25.14 -37.14
N ILE A 103 -28.84 24.48 -38.21
CA ILE A 103 -27.52 24.71 -38.81
C ILE A 103 -27.67 25.10 -40.30
N ALA A 104 -28.58 26.04 -40.56
CA ALA A 104 -28.78 26.68 -41.86
C ALA A 104 -28.29 28.15 -41.91
N VAL A 105 -27.45 28.56 -40.95
CA VAL A 105 -26.82 29.89 -40.91
C VAL A 105 -25.31 29.72 -40.69
N ILE A 106 -24.54 30.07 -41.72
CA ILE A 106 -23.06 30.02 -41.81
C ILE A 106 -22.51 28.58 -41.94
N GLY A 107 -22.23 28.17 -43.18
CA GLY A 107 -21.87 26.78 -43.51
C GLY A 107 -20.38 26.45 -43.43
N LEU A 108 -20.09 25.19 -43.10
CA LEU A 108 -18.80 24.54 -43.28
C LEU A 108 -18.99 23.21 -44.02
N LYS A 109 -18.69 23.18 -45.32
CA LYS A 109 -18.67 21.92 -46.09
C LYS A 109 -17.42 21.11 -45.74
N LYS A 110 -17.63 20.01 -45.01
CA LYS A 110 -16.66 18.90 -44.92
C LYS A 110 -16.58 18.22 -46.29
N VAL A 111 -15.40 18.20 -46.90
CA VAL A 111 -15.11 17.38 -48.09
C VAL A 111 -14.21 16.24 -47.66
N GLN A 112 -14.72 15.00 -47.72
CA GLN A 112 -13.86 13.82 -47.70
C GLN A 112 -13.08 13.79 -49.02
N ARG A 113 -11.75 13.68 -48.95
CA ARG A 113 -10.93 13.44 -50.14
C ARG A 113 -10.97 11.95 -50.47
N GLU A 114 -11.55 11.61 -51.61
CA GLU A 114 -11.28 10.34 -52.27
C GLU A 114 -9.83 10.32 -52.78
N PHE A 115 -9.17 9.17 -52.66
CA PHE A 115 -7.85 8.95 -53.24
C PHE A 115 -7.96 8.76 -54.75
N THR A 116 -7.36 9.65 -55.53
CA THR A 116 -6.94 9.34 -56.90
C THR A 116 -5.48 9.75 -57.10
N PHE A 117 -4.70 8.85 -57.71
CA PHE A 117 -3.25 8.95 -57.83
C PHE A 117 -2.85 9.16 -59.29
N THR A 118 -2.50 10.39 -59.62
CA THR A 118 -1.72 10.81 -60.80
C THR A 118 -1.04 12.12 -60.37
N GLY A 119 0.26 12.35 -60.48
CA GLY A 119 1.21 11.83 -61.45
C GLY A 119 1.87 13.03 -62.12
N TYR A 120 2.93 13.56 -61.50
CA TYR A 120 3.76 14.70 -61.91
C TYR A 120 3.07 16.06 -62.13
N ASP A 121 3.41 17.04 -61.28
CA ASP A 121 4.24 18.15 -61.76
C ASP A 121 5.03 18.79 -60.62
N ILE A 122 6.33 19.05 -60.87
CA ILE A 122 7.23 19.71 -59.92
C ILE A 122 7.28 21.19 -60.30
N MET A 123 6.51 22.00 -59.59
CA MET A 123 6.60 23.47 -59.64
C MET A 123 7.11 23.97 -58.29
N GLU A 124 8.07 24.88 -58.32
CA GLU A 124 8.78 25.37 -57.14
C GLU A 124 7.84 26.16 -56.21
N ASP A 125 7.56 25.63 -55.02
CA ASP A 125 6.85 26.32 -53.94
C ASP A 125 7.74 27.44 -53.34
N ASN A 126 7.92 28.52 -54.09
CA ASN A 126 8.47 29.79 -53.62
C ASN A 126 7.43 30.59 -52.83
N ALA A 127 6.75 29.93 -51.88
CA ALA A 127 6.02 30.61 -50.82
C ALA A 127 7.06 31.24 -49.87
N PRO A 128 6.97 32.55 -49.53
CA PRO A 128 7.90 33.17 -48.61
C PRO A 128 7.74 32.52 -47.23
N ARG A 129 8.80 31.87 -46.74
CA ARG A 129 8.81 31.24 -45.41
C ARG A 129 8.74 32.31 -44.31
N GLU A 130 7.59 32.39 -43.65
CA GLU A 130 7.35 33.32 -42.52
C GLU A 130 8.16 33.00 -41.24
N ASP A 131 8.93 31.91 -41.24
CA ASP A 131 9.77 31.45 -40.12
C ASP A 131 11.23 31.95 -40.18
N LEU A 132 11.67 32.54 -41.30
CA LEU A 132 13.04 32.98 -41.50
C LEU A 132 13.32 34.35 -40.86
N THR A 133 14.36 34.41 -40.05
CA THR A 133 14.96 35.69 -39.60
C THR A 133 15.74 36.35 -40.74
N PRO A 134 16.09 37.65 -40.65
CA PRO A 134 16.81 38.38 -41.71
C PRO A 134 18.15 37.76 -42.16
N ASP A 135 18.75 36.92 -41.31
CA ASP A 135 19.99 36.19 -41.57
C ASP A 135 19.77 34.79 -42.20
N GLY A 136 18.53 34.45 -42.60
CA GLY A 136 18.17 33.16 -43.21
C GLY A 136 18.12 31.98 -42.23
N ILE A 137 18.16 32.24 -40.91
CA ILE A 137 18.07 31.22 -39.87
C ILE A 137 16.61 31.10 -39.41
N ASP A 138 16.11 29.87 -39.33
CA ASP A 138 14.82 29.54 -38.71
C ASP A 138 14.73 30.07 -37.27
N LYS A 139 13.58 30.67 -36.94
CA LYS A 139 13.26 31.22 -35.62
C LYS A 139 13.39 30.19 -34.49
N HIS A 140 13.05 28.93 -34.73
CA HIS A 140 13.14 27.86 -33.73
C HIS A 140 14.61 27.44 -33.47
N GLU A 141 15.41 27.23 -34.50
CA GLU A 141 16.88 27.07 -34.43
C GLU A 141 17.55 28.20 -33.63
N ARG A 142 17.16 29.46 -33.89
CA ARG A 142 17.70 30.62 -33.16
C ARG A 142 17.32 30.60 -31.67
N LEU A 143 16.08 30.22 -31.34
CA LEU A 143 15.62 30.11 -29.96
C LEU A 143 16.38 28.99 -29.21
N LYS A 144 16.54 27.83 -29.85
CA LYS A 144 17.32 26.70 -29.34
C LYS A 144 18.75 27.11 -29.00
N ARG A 145 19.45 27.77 -29.94
CA ARG A 145 20.82 28.27 -29.70
C ARG A 145 20.91 29.23 -28.51
N ASN A 146 19.90 30.08 -28.28
CA ASN A 146 19.87 30.98 -27.13
C ASN A 146 19.72 30.24 -25.79
N TYR A 147 18.83 29.24 -25.71
CA TYR A 147 18.69 28.44 -24.49
C TYR A 147 19.95 27.60 -24.21
N VAL A 148 20.53 26.97 -25.22
CA VAL A 148 21.80 26.24 -25.10
C VAL A 148 22.93 27.14 -24.59
N LYS A 149 23.07 28.34 -25.17
CA LYS A 149 24.05 29.33 -24.70
C LYS A 149 23.84 29.67 -23.22
N THR A 150 22.59 29.91 -22.82
CA THR A 150 22.21 30.23 -21.44
C THR A 150 22.55 29.10 -20.48
N TYR A 151 22.31 27.84 -20.87
CA TYR A 151 22.68 26.66 -20.09
C TYR A 151 24.19 26.49 -19.97
N VAL A 152 24.95 26.58 -21.08
CA VAL A 152 26.42 26.49 -21.07
C VAL A 152 27.05 27.60 -20.22
N GLU A 153 26.53 28.83 -20.26
CA GLU A 153 26.95 29.91 -19.37
C GLU A 153 26.62 29.62 -17.90
N SER A 154 25.47 28.99 -17.62
CA SER A 154 25.07 28.59 -16.27
C SER A 154 25.96 27.47 -15.71
N CYS A 155 26.30 26.47 -16.52
CA CYS A 155 27.28 25.44 -16.20
C CYS A 155 28.64 26.03 -15.85
N LYS A 156 29.14 26.98 -16.66
CA LYS A 156 30.38 27.73 -16.38
C LYS A 156 30.32 28.50 -15.05
N LYS A 157 29.21 29.19 -14.77
CA LYS A 157 29.00 29.95 -13.51
C LYS A 157 29.01 29.06 -12.26
N VAL A 158 28.46 27.85 -12.35
CA VAL A 158 28.37 26.91 -11.20
C VAL A 158 29.59 25.97 -11.12
N GLY A 159 30.41 25.91 -12.17
CA GLY A 159 31.62 25.10 -12.25
C GLY A 159 31.31 23.62 -12.47
N VAL A 160 30.51 23.32 -13.50
CA VAL A 160 30.19 21.97 -13.99
C VAL A 160 30.29 21.91 -15.50
N ASN A 161 30.52 20.71 -16.04
CA ASN A 161 30.47 20.49 -17.48
C ASN A 161 29.00 20.41 -17.95
N PRO A 162 28.64 21.03 -19.09
CA PRO A 162 27.32 20.84 -19.70
C PRO A 162 27.06 19.37 -20.03
N VAL A 163 25.85 18.89 -19.76
CA VAL A 163 25.40 17.55 -20.18
C VAL A 163 24.87 17.65 -21.60
N GLU A 164 25.48 16.92 -22.55
CA GLU A 164 25.19 17.02 -23.99
C GLU A 164 23.69 16.90 -24.33
N PRO A 165 22.95 15.88 -23.84
CA PRO A 165 21.50 15.76 -24.09
C PRO A 165 20.66 17.01 -23.76
N ILE A 166 21.02 17.76 -22.71
CA ILE A 166 20.30 18.98 -22.31
C ILE A 166 20.41 20.05 -23.40
N SER A 167 21.57 20.13 -24.06
CA SER A 167 21.78 21.08 -25.16
C SER A 167 20.92 20.73 -26.38
N GLY A 168 20.48 19.48 -26.52
CA GLY A 168 19.49 19.08 -27.51
C GLY A 168 18.07 19.50 -27.12
N SER A 169 17.69 19.34 -25.85
CA SER A 169 16.28 19.35 -25.45
C SER A 169 15.73 20.66 -24.88
N LEU A 170 16.56 21.70 -24.72
CA LEU A 170 16.12 22.98 -24.11
C LEU A 170 15.09 23.79 -24.93
N ALA A 171 14.84 23.42 -26.19
CA ALA A 171 13.76 23.98 -27.01
C ALA A 171 12.52 23.08 -27.07
N ASP A 172 12.63 21.86 -26.56
CA ASP A 172 11.55 20.87 -26.59
C ASP A 172 10.56 21.15 -25.45
N THR A 173 9.36 20.56 -25.52
CA THR A 173 8.32 20.70 -24.48
C THR A 173 8.56 19.80 -23.28
N HIS A 174 9.29 18.69 -23.45
CA HIS A 174 9.54 17.69 -22.42
C HIS A 174 11.04 17.42 -22.34
N ILE A 175 11.61 17.51 -21.14
CA ILE A 175 13.03 17.24 -20.87
C ILE A 175 13.13 16.03 -19.95
N VAL A 176 13.80 14.97 -20.40
CA VAL A 176 14.00 13.72 -19.64
C VAL A 176 15.49 13.47 -19.42
N LEU A 177 15.93 13.49 -18.16
CA LEU A 177 17.35 13.50 -17.77
C LEU A 177 17.66 12.51 -16.63
N ASN A 178 16.91 11.42 -16.56
CA ASN A 178 16.96 10.45 -15.47
C ASN A 178 18.35 9.77 -15.43
N THR A 179 18.86 9.50 -14.23
CA THR A 179 20.12 8.75 -14.00
C THR A 179 21.35 9.36 -14.70
N ARG A 180 21.54 10.70 -14.60
CA ARG A 180 22.67 11.42 -15.21
C ARG A 180 23.70 11.96 -14.21
N GLY A 181 23.48 11.76 -12.91
CA GLY A 181 24.42 12.18 -11.87
C GLY A 181 24.69 13.69 -11.84
N LEU A 182 23.71 14.52 -12.19
CA LEU A 182 23.84 15.99 -12.26
C LEU A 182 24.37 16.61 -10.96
N GLY A 183 23.96 16.06 -9.82
CA GLY A 183 24.24 16.59 -8.49
C GLY A 183 23.62 17.97 -8.24
N VAL A 184 23.82 18.48 -7.01
CA VAL A 184 23.41 19.83 -6.57
C VAL A 184 23.77 20.92 -7.59
N LYS A 185 24.98 20.86 -8.14
CA LYS A 185 25.50 21.87 -9.06
C LYS A 185 24.89 21.79 -10.47
N GLY A 186 24.71 20.58 -11.02
CA GLY A 186 24.05 20.40 -12.31
C GLY A 186 22.59 20.83 -12.24
N ALA A 187 21.88 20.46 -11.18
CA ALA A 187 20.51 20.90 -10.90
C ALA A 187 20.40 22.43 -10.86
N LYS A 188 21.32 23.10 -10.15
CA LYS A 188 21.37 24.56 -10.11
C LYS A 188 21.64 25.21 -11.47
N ALA A 189 22.50 24.60 -12.31
CA ALA A 189 22.75 25.10 -13.67
C ALA A 189 21.51 24.95 -14.57
N ILE A 190 20.75 23.85 -14.45
CA ILE A 190 19.47 23.66 -15.14
C ILE A 190 18.44 24.67 -14.64
N ALA A 191 18.29 24.83 -13.32
CA ALA A 191 17.37 25.80 -12.74
C ALA A 191 17.62 27.22 -13.29
N ILE A 192 18.87 27.69 -13.32
CA ILE A 192 19.21 29.02 -13.88
C ILE A 192 18.84 29.10 -15.38
N ALA A 193 19.06 28.04 -16.15
CA ALA A 193 18.71 28.00 -17.58
C ALA A 193 17.19 28.02 -17.83
N LEU A 194 16.40 27.45 -16.92
CA LEU A 194 14.95 27.33 -17.08
C LEU A 194 14.15 28.54 -16.55
N VAL A 195 14.71 29.45 -15.75
CA VAL A 195 14.02 30.65 -15.23
C VAL A 195 13.24 31.41 -16.31
N ASN A 196 13.87 31.61 -17.47
CA ASN A 196 13.29 32.35 -18.61
C ASN A 196 12.96 31.45 -19.81
N ASN A 197 12.98 30.13 -19.64
CA ASN A 197 12.54 29.22 -20.68
C ASN A 197 11.01 29.35 -20.88
N LYS A 198 10.56 29.26 -22.13
CA LYS A 198 9.14 29.44 -22.54
C LYS A 198 8.62 28.28 -23.40
N THR A 199 9.34 27.16 -23.45
CA THR A 199 8.99 25.98 -24.25
C THR A 199 8.80 24.74 -23.39
N VAL A 200 9.60 24.56 -22.33
CA VAL A 200 9.58 23.36 -21.49
C VAL A 200 8.39 23.40 -20.52
N GLU A 201 7.48 22.44 -20.70
CA GLU A 201 6.27 22.24 -19.91
C GLU A 201 6.43 21.07 -18.92
N SER A 202 7.28 20.08 -19.23
CA SER A 202 7.55 18.89 -18.42
C SER A 202 9.05 18.68 -18.21
N LEU A 203 9.46 18.45 -16.96
CA LEU A 203 10.86 18.31 -16.55
C LEU A 203 11.05 17.08 -15.65
N ASP A 204 11.74 16.06 -16.16
CA ASP A 204 12.16 14.88 -15.41
C ASP A 204 13.67 14.90 -15.12
N LEU A 205 13.99 14.85 -13.83
CA LEU A 205 15.33 14.79 -13.26
C LEU A 205 15.51 13.63 -12.28
N GLU A 206 14.71 12.55 -12.35
CA GLU A 206 14.80 11.37 -11.48
C GLU A 206 16.24 10.84 -11.30
N ASP A 207 16.59 10.38 -10.08
CA ASP A 207 17.89 9.77 -9.74
C ASP A 207 19.11 10.56 -10.26
N ASN A 208 19.23 11.82 -9.83
CA ASN A 208 20.33 12.70 -10.21
C ASN A 208 21.17 13.22 -9.04
N TRP A 209 20.89 12.75 -7.82
CA TRP A 209 21.52 13.18 -6.58
C TRP A 209 21.47 14.71 -6.38
N ILE A 210 20.36 15.33 -6.79
CA ILE A 210 20.12 16.78 -6.72
C ILE A 210 20.29 17.31 -5.29
N GLY A 211 19.86 16.55 -4.27
CA GLY A 211 19.96 16.92 -2.86
C GLY A 211 19.12 18.14 -2.47
N GLU A 212 19.17 18.53 -1.19
CA GLU A 212 18.27 19.55 -0.65
C GLU A 212 18.53 20.95 -1.25
N ASP A 213 19.79 21.32 -1.48
CA ASP A 213 20.18 22.60 -2.08
C ASP A 213 19.83 22.69 -3.58
N GLY A 214 19.89 21.56 -4.29
CA GLY A 214 19.48 21.48 -5.68
C GLY A 214 17.96 21.60 -5.81
N ALA A 215 17.20 20.93 -4.95
CA ALA A 215 15.75 21.07 -4.88
C ALA A 215 15.32 22.49 -4.49
N THR A 216 16.03 23.13 -3.55
CA THR A 216 15.83 24.55 -3.23
C THR A 216 16.08 25.45 -4.45
N SER A 217 17.10 25.14 -5.25
CA SER A 217 17.39 25.89 -6.49
C SER A 217 16.32 25.70 -7.57
N ILE A 218 15.75 24.49 -7.66
CA ILE A 218 14.62 24.19 -8.56
C ILE A 218 13.37 24.96 -8.09
N ALA A 219 13.06 24.96 -6.79
CA ALA A 219 11.97 25.78 -6.26
C ALA A 219 12.16 27.26 -6.66
N GLN A 220 13.31 27.88 -6.37
CA GLN A 220 13.56 29.28 -6.75
C GLN A 220 13.36 29.60 -8.25
N MET A 221 13.58 28.63 -9.14
CA MET A 221 13.29 28.79 -10.57
C MET A 221 11.78 28.84 -10.87
N LEU A 222 10.96 28.05 -10.17
CA LEU A 222 9.51 27.97 -10.32
C LEU A 222 8.75 29.17 -9.72
N GLU A 223 9.43 30.04 -8.97
CA GLU A 223 8.86 31.33 -8.56
C GLU A 223 8.68 32.27 -9.76
N THR A 224 9.51 32.08 -10.81
CA THR A 224 9.53 32.93 -12.02
C THR A 224 9.10 32.17 -13.29
N ASN A 225 9.32 30.85 -13.33
CA ASN A 225 8.84 30.02 -14.44
C ASN A 225 7.35 29.71 -14.26
N HIS A 226 6.56 30.12 -15.25
CA HIS A 226 5.11 29.93 -15.33
C HIS A 226 4.70 29.14 -16.60
N VAL A 227 5.60 28.28 -17.09
CA VAL A 227 5.38 27.41 -18.26
C VAL A 227 5.49 25.94 -17.86
N LEU A 228 6.36 25.61 -16.90
CA LEU A 228 6.39 24.27 -16.32
C LEU A 228 5.06 23.91 -15.64
N THR A 229 4.55 22.74 -15.99
CA THR A 229 3.33 22.14 -15.45
C THR A 229 3.60 20.78 -14.80
N GLU A 230 4.65 20.07 -15.21
CA GLU A 230 5.03 18.75 -14.67
C GLU A 230 6.49 18.73 -14.22
N ILE A 231 6.74 18.20 -13.03
CA ILE A 231 8.10 18.05 -12.48
C ILE A 231 8.25 16.70 -11.80
N ASN A 232 9.22 15.91 -12.27
CA ASN A 232 9.71 14.73 -11.59
C ASN A 232 11.12 15.01 -11.02
N ILE A 233 11.23 14.92 -9.70
CA ILE A 233 12.49 14.98 -8.95
C ILE A 233 12.58 13.80 -7.97
N ALA A 234 12.03 12.64 -8.34
CA ALA A 234 12.09 11.42 -7.54
C ALA A 234 13.54 10.90 -7.35
N GLU A 235 13.76 10.07 -6.32
CA GLU A 235 15.05 9.42 -5.99
C GLU A 235 16.25 10.39 -5.79
N ASN A 236 15.96 11.67 -5.54
CA ASN A 236 16.99 12.71 -5.49
C ASN A 236 17.45 13.14 -4.10
N ARG A 237 16.92 12.53 -3.04
CA ARG A 237 17.24 12.85 -1.63
C ARG A 237 17.04 14.34 -1.30
N ILE A 238 15.91 14.91 -1.72
CA ILE A 238 15.63 16.35 -1.55
C ILE A 238 15.49 16.77 -0.08
N GLY A 239 15.18 15.81 0.81
CA GLY A 239 15.14 15.99 2.26
C GLY A 239 14.20 17.10 2.75
N THR A 240 14.32 17.43 4.04
CA THR A 240 13.42 18.36 4.73
C THR A 240 13.47 19.77 4.14
N LYS A 241 14.67 20.28 3.83
CA LYS A 241 14.82 21.64 3.28
C LYS A 241 14.28 21.73 1.85
N GLY A 242 14.52 20.71 1.02
CA GLY A 242 14.02 20.66 -0.35
C GLY A 242 12.50 20.63 -0.41
N ILE A 243 11.86 19.69 0.32
CA ILE A 243 10.39 19.61 0.31
C ILE A 243 9.73 20.85 0.92
N ARG A 244 10.35 21.45 1.95
CA ARG A 244 9.89 22.72 2.51
C ARG A 244 9.86 23.84 1.46
N ALA A 245 10.94 24.02 0.71
CA ALA A 245 11.02 25.06 -0.32
C ALA A 245 9.97 24.84 -1.42
N ILE A 246 9.73 23.59 -1.82
CA ILE A 246 8.69 23.22 -2.79
C ILE A 246 7.29 23.51 -2.23
N ALA A 247 7.02 23.19 -0.95
CA ALA A 247 5.73 23.45 -0.31
C ALA A 247 5.44 24.94 -0.13
N GLU A 248 6.42 25.72 0.33
CA GLU A 248 6.30 27.19 0.46
C GLU A 248 6.04 27.85 -0.91
N LEU A 249 6.61 27.31 -1.98
CA LEU A 249 6.39 27.76 -3.35
C LEU A 249 5.03 27.36 -3.94
N LEU A 250 4.59 26.12 -3.74
CA LEU A 250 3.34 25.64 -4.31
C LEU A 250 2.11 26.37 -3.73
N ASN A 251 2.25 27.09 -2.62
CA ASN A 251 1.22 28.02 -2.16
C ASN A 251 0.97 29.21 -3.12
N THR A 252 1.94 29.58 -3.97
CA THR A 252 1.83 30.72 -4.90
C THR A 252 1.94 30.34 -6.37
N ASN A 253 2.53 29.20 -6.72
CA ASN A 253 2.64 28.76 -8.11
C ASN A 253 1.29 28.22 -8.63
N GLU A 254 0.76 28.86 -9.68
CA GLU A 254 -0.53 28.51 -10.29
C GLU A 254 -0.42 27.55 -11.49
N THR A 255 0.80 27.12 -11.86
CA THR A 255 1.11 26.46 -13.14
C THR A 255 1.41 24.97 -13.02
N ILE A 256 2.01 24.53 -11.91
CA ILE A 256 2.27 23.11 -11.66
C ILE A 256 0.95 22.34 -11.51
N ARG A 257 0.89 21.18 -12.17
CA ARG A 257 -0.21 20.21 -12.21
C ARG A 257 0.25 18.84 -11.75
N LYS A 258 1.51 18.48 -11.97
CA LYS A 258 2.07 17.19 -11.52
C LYS A 258 3.39 17.40 -10.80
N LEU A 259 3.51 16.80 -9.61
CA LEU A 259 4.74 16.76 -8.83
C LEU A 259 5.06 15.32 -8.41
N ASP A 260 6.26 14.86 -8.73
CA ASP A 260 6.83 13.64 -8.16
C ASP A 260 8.04 13.96 -7.27
N VAL A 261 7.92 13.59 -6.00
CA VAL A 261 8.96 13.65 -4.96
C VAL A 261 9.11 12.28 -4.27
N SER A 262 8.90 11.19 -5.02
CA SER A 262 9.11 9.83 -4.54
C SER A 262 10.59 9.58 -4.21
N GLY A 263 10.91 8.58 -3.38
CA GLY A 263 12.30 8.22 -3.07
C GLY A 263 13.15 9.32 -2.39
N SER A 264 12.50 10.34 -1.83
CA SER A 264 13.12 11.61 -1.49
C SER A 264 13.75 11.67 -0.09
N ASN A 265 13.74 10.55 0.63
CA ASN A 265 14.19 10.43 2.02
C ASN A 265 13.43 11.39 2.97
N LEU A 266 12.11 11.51 2.78
CA LEU A 266 11.21 12.26 3.66
C LEU A 266 10.69 11.39 4.81
N PHE A 267 10.49 11.99 5.99
CA PHE A 267 10.04 11.32 7.22
C PHE A 267 8.75 11.93 7.78
N ASP A 268 8.25 11.42 8.91
CA ASP A 268 7.02 11.88 9.58
C ASP A 268 6.89 13.40 9.76
N HIS A 269 7.97 14.10 10.13
CA HIS A 269 7.93 15.55 10.32
C HIS A 269 7.91 16.34 9.01
N ASP A 270 8.23 15.70 7.89
CA ASP A 270 8.17 16.29 6.54
C ASP A 270 6.76 16.19 5.94
N ALA A 271 5.95 15.22 6.38
CA ALA A 271 4.57 15.05 5.95
C ALA A 271 3.69 16.29 6.16
N ARG A 272 4.04 17.16 7.12
CA ARG A 272 3.38 18.46 7.32
C ARG A 272 3.53 19.41 6.12
N TYR A 273 4.62 19.30 5.35
CA TYR A 273 4.84 20.08 4.13
C TYR A 273 4.03 19.51 2.96
N ILE A 274 3.87 18.18 2.91
CA ILE A 274 2.92 17.54 1.98
C ILE A 274 1.48 17.94 2.32
N ALA A 275 1.10 17.91 3.61
CA ALA A 275 -0.20 18.40 4.08
C ALA A 275 -0.42 19.87 3.72
N MET A 276 0.58 20.73 3.92
CA MET A 276 0.55 22.14 3.53
C MET A 276 0.32 22.33 2.01
N ILE A 277 0.93 21.50 1.15
CA ILE A 277 0.66 21.51 -0.30
C ILE A 277 -0.81 21.18 -0.56
N LEU A 278 -1.34 20.10 0.05
CA LEU A 278 -2.72 19.67 -0.13
C LEU A 278 -3.73 20.70 0.41
N GLU A 279 -3.47 21.37 1.53
CA GLU A 279 -4.40 22.33 2.14
C GLU A 279 -4.44 23.69 1.42
N ASN A 280 -3.38 24.06 0.69
CA ASN A 280 -3.24 25.41 0.11
C ASN A 280 -3.18 25.44 -1.43
N ASN A 281 -2.77 24.35 -2.10
CA ASN A 281 -2.70 24.29 -3.55
C ASN A 281 -3.93 23.59 -4.15
N TYR A 282 -4.73 24.38 -4.89
CA TYR A 282 -5.95 23.94 -5.58
C TYR A 282 -5.77 23.81 -7.11
N LYS A 283 -4.53 23.59 -7.55
CA LYS A 283 -4.11 23.54 -8.96
C LYS A 283 -3.45 22.20 -9.31
N LEU A 284 -2.71 21.62 -8.37
CA LEU A 284 -2.06 20.32 -8.47
C LEU A 284 -3.11 19.21 -8.67
N ARG A 285 -2.86 18.32 -9.64
CA ARG A 285 -3.73 17.20 -10.03
C ARG A 285 -3.10 15.85 -9.74
N GLU A 286 -1.79 15.73 -9.85
CA GLU A 286 -1.06 14.52 -9.47
C GLU A 286 0.04 14.84 -8.46
N LEU A 287 0.07 14.08 -7.37
CA LEU A 287 1.12 14.13 -6.36
C LEU A 287 1.62 12.72 -6.07
N ARG A 288 2.90 12.47 -6.36
CA ARG A 288 3.57 11.21 -6.03
C ARG A 288 4.59 11.43 -4.93
N VAL A 289 4.44 10.67 -3.85
CA VAL A 289 5.29 10.72 -2.65
C VAL A 289 5.70 9.30 -2.21
N ARG A 290 5.74 8.37 -3.17
CA ARG A 290 6.06 6.95 -3.00
C ARG A 290 7.46 6.74 -2.43
N HIS A 291 7.71 5.59 -1.80
CA HIS A 291 9.06 5.21 -1.34
C HIS A 291 9.70 6.25 -0.39
N ASN A 292 8.89 6.84 0.48
CA ASN A 292 9.33 7.69 1.58
C ASN A 292 9.13 6.96 2.94
N LYS A 293 9.36 7.65 4.05
CA LYS A 293 9.34 7.07 5.41
C LYS A 293 8.23 7.68 6.27
N PHE A 294 7.07 7.97 5.67
CA PHE A 294 5.90 8.42 6.42
C PHE A 294 5.31 7.25 7.23
N GLY A 295 5.42 7.35 8.55
CA GLY A 295 4.84 6.45 9.54
C GLY A 295 3.46 6.92 10.04
N GLU A 296 3.13 6.52 11.27
CA GLU A 296 1.83 6.82 11.88
C GLU A 296 1.59 8.32 12.09
N LEU A 297 2.63 9.11 12.38
CA LEU A 297 2.49 10.55 12.57
C LEU A 297 2.32 11.27 11.22
N GLY A 298 3.05 10.85 10.19
CA GLY A 298 2.90 11.37 8.84
C GLY A 298 1.48 11.16 8.30
N GLY A 299 0.92 9.95 8.47
CA GLY A 299 -0.47 9.69 8.11
C GLY A 299 -1.50 10.53 8.87
N GLN A 300 -1.21 10.90 10.12
CA GLN A 300 -2.07 11.81 10.90
C GLN A 300 -2.02 13.26 10.42
N TYR A 301 -0.94 13.70 9.78
CA TYR A 301 -0.91 14.98 9.05
C TYR A 301 -1.61 14.89 7.69
N LEU A 302 -1.40 13.79 6.96
CA LEU A 302 -1.94 13.61 5.60
C LEU A 302 -3.46 13.42 5.59
N GLY A 303 -4.03 12.68 6.55
CA GLY A 303 -5.47 12.38 6.59
C GLY A 303 -6.39 13.62 6.53
N PRO A 304 -6.24 14.60 7.44
CA PRO A 304 -7.01 15.85 7.38
C PRO A 304 -6.75 16.68 6.13
N ALA A 305 -5.50 16.68 5.63
CA ALA A 305 -5.14 17.42 4.43
C ALA A 305 -5.78 16.81 3.15
N ILE A 306 -5.87 15.48 3.08
CA ILE A 306 -6.63 14.76 2.06
C ILE A 306 -8.13 15.08 2.18
N ALA A 307 -8.67 15.15 3.40
CA ALA A 307 -10.08 15.48 3.61
C ALA A 307 -10.46 16.88 3.07
N ASN A 308 -9.51 17.83 3.13
CA ASN A 308 -9.70 19.23 2.76
C ASN A 308 -9.38 19.56 1.29
N ASN A 309 -8.70 18.67 0.55
CA ASN A 309 -8.38 18.90 -0.87
C ASN A 309 -9.40 18.23 -1.81
N ASP A 310 -10.04 19.02 -2.67
CA ASP A 310 -11.04 18.58 -3.64
C ASP A 310 -10.58 18.68 -5.11
N THR A 311 -9.30 18.99 -5.35
CA THR A 311 -8.74 19.23 -6.70
C THR A 311 -7.70 18.21 -7.14
N LEU A 312 -7.02 17.54 -6.22
CA LEU A 312 -6.07 16.49 -6.51
C LEU A 312 -6.80 15.24 -7.01
N GLU A 313 -6.37 14.70 -8.13
CA GLU A 313 -7.00 13.56 -8.82
C GLU A 313 -6.21 12.26 -8.61
N LEU A 314 -4.88 12.34 -8.50
CA LEU A 314 -3.99 11.21 -8.20
C LEU A 314 -3.12 11.49 -6.98
N LEU A 315 -3.16 10.58 -6.01
CA LEU A 315 -2.24 10.55 -4.88
C LEU A 315 -1.58 9.17 -4.77
N ASP A 316 -0.25 9.14 -4.96
CA ASP A 316 0.56 7.94 -4.73
C ASP A 316 1.31 8.06 -3.39
N LEU A 317 0.88 7.24 -2.43
CA LEU A 317 1.48 7.08 -1.11
C LEU A 317 2.18 5.71 -0.96
N ALA A 318 2.38 4.96 -2.04
CA ALA A 318 2.90 3.60 -2.01
C ALA A 318 4.25 3.50 -1.28
N TRP A 319 4.54 2.32 -0.72
CA TRP A 319 5.83 2.02 -0.09
C TRP A 319 6.23 3.06 0.98
N ASN A 320 5.27 3.44 1.81
CA ASN A 320 5.50 4.20 3.03
C ASN A 320 5.29 3.28 4.25
N HIS A 321 5.17 3.84 5.45
CA HIS A 321 5.07 3.08 6.70
C HIS A 321 3.83 3.49 7.53
N LEU A 322 2.79 4.01 6.86
CA LEU A 322 1.64 4.68 7.50
C LEU A 322 1.12 3.91 8.72
N ARG A 323 0.76 2.63 8.54
CA ARG A 323 0.33 1.66 9.59
C ARG A 323 -0.81 2.16 10.49
N ASN A 324 -1.42 1.27 11.27
CA ASN A 324 -2.33 1.57 12.39
C ASN A 324 -3.05 2.94 12.30
N LYS A 325 -2.63 3.94 13.11
CA LYS A 325 -3.24 5.28 13.18
C LYS A 325 -3.04 6.12 11.93
N GLY A 326 -1.89 6.04 11.27
CA GLY A 326 -1.62 6.79 10.03
C GLY A 326 -2.51 6.31 8.89
N ALA A 327 -2.61 4.99 8.72
CA ALA A 327 -3.50 4.34 7.77
C ALA A 327 -4.99 4.63 8.08
N MET A 328 -5.39 4.60 9.36
CA MET A 328 -6.73 5.00 9.79
C MET A 328 -7.04 6.48 9.49
N ALA A 329 -6.08 7.39 9.68
CA ALA A 329 -6.27 8.81 9.40
C ALA A 329 -6.40 9.09 7.91
N VAL A 330 -5.57 8.48 7.06
CA VAL A 330 -5.67 8.57 5.60
C VAL A 330 -6.98 7.95 5.10
N ALA A 331 -7.37 6.78 5.61
CA ALA A 331 -8.66 6.17 5.31
C ALA A 331 -9.84 7.07 5.72
N ALA A 332 -9.80 7.70 6.89
CA ALA A 332 -10.82 8.64 7.34
C ALA A 332 -10.89 9.90 6.45
N GLY A 333 -9.75 10.40 5.97
CA GLY A 333 -9.70 11.54 5.05
C GLY A 333 -10.41 11.29 3.72
N LEU A 334 -10.39 10.04 3.22
CA LEU A 334 -11.09 9.65 2.00
C LEU A 334 -12.63 9.77 2.11
N HIS A 335 -13.20 9.69 3.32
CA HIS A 335 -14.65 9.72 3.54
C HIS A 335 -15.30 11.02 3.02
N THR A 336 -14.63 12.16 3.16
CA THR A 336 -15.12 13.47 2.70
C THR A 336 -14.43 14.00 1.45
N ASN A 337 -13.44 13.28 0.90
CA ASN A 337 -12.63 13.77 -0.21
C ASN A 337 -13.44 13.89 -1.52
N GLY A 338 -13.47 15.10 -2.09
CA GLY A 338 -14.21 15.42 -3.32
C GLY A 338 -13.42 15.25 -4.64
N GLY A 339 -12.09 15.13 -4.58
CA GLY A 339 -11.21 15.26 -5.74
C GLY A 339 -10.68 13.95 -6.30
N LEU A 340 -10.21 13.05 -5.41
CA LEU A 340 -9.37 11.92 -5.77
C LEU A 340 -10.11 10.94 -6.69
N ARG A 341 -9.39 10.51 -7.73
CA ARG A 341 -9.78 9.47 -8.68
C ARG A 341 -8.89 8.24 -8.50
N ILE A 342 -7.61 8.43 -8.25
CA ILE A 342 -6.62 7.36 -8.11
C ILE A 342 -5.89 7.53 -6.78
N LEU A 343 -5.89 6.48 -5.95
CA LEU A 343 -5.22 6.47 -4.65
C LEU A 343 -4.43 5.16 -4.49
N ASP A 344 -3.10 5.27 -4.45
CA ASP A 344 -2.21 4.16 -4.17
C ASP A 344 -1.78 4.17 -2.70
N LEU A 345 -2.17 3.13 -1.97
CA LEU A 345 -1.86 2.84 -0.57
C LEU A 345 -1.17 1.47 -0.44
N SER A 346 -0.58 0.95 -1.51
CA SER A 346 0.18 -0.29 -1.49
C SER A 346 1.37 -0.19 -0.53
N TRP A 347 1.81 -1.33 0.03
CA TRP A 347 3.00 -1.41 0.89
C TRP A 347 2.99 -0.50 2.15
N ASN A 348 1.82 -0.15 2.69
CA ASN A 348 1.70 0.79 3.83
C ASN A 348 1.40 0.18 5.20
N GLY A 349 1.18 -1.15 5.25
CA GLY A 349 0.82 -1.85 6.47
C GLY A 349 -0.63 -1.62 6.93
N PHE A 350 -1.56 -1.41 5.99
CA PHE A 350 -2.99 -1.43 6.27
C PHE A 350 -3.41 -2.79 6.85
N ALA A 351 -4.18 -2.75 7.93
CA ALA A 351 -4.70 -3.90 8.67
C ALA A 351 -6.17 -3.68 9.08
N ARG A 352 -6.73 -4.61 9.85
CA ARG A 352 -8.13 -4.69 10.30
C ARG A 352 -8.83 -3.35 10.56
N ASP A 353 -8.34 -2.54 11.50
CA ASP A 353 -9.04 -1.29 11.90
C ASP A 353 -8.99 -0.21 10.81
N SER A 354 -7.85 -0.05 10.13
CA SER A 354 -7.73 0.85 8.97
C SER A 354 -8.61 0.40 7.80
N CYS A 355 -8.72 -0.91 7.54
CA CYS A 355 -9.57 -1.46 6.47
C CYS A 355 -11.06 -1.35 6.78
N LYS A 356 -11.44 -1.44 8.07
CA LYS A 356 -12.81 -1.17 8.53
C LYS A 356 -13.19 0.30 8.31
N ILE A 357 -12.30 1.25 8.63
CA ILE A 357 -12.53 2.67 8.34
C ILE A 357 -12.55 2.90 6.83
N LEU A 358 -11.61 2.32 6.07
CA LEU A 358 -11.58 2.42 4.61
C LEU A 358 -12.88 1.95 3.95
N GLY A 359 -13.45 0.82 4.41
CA GLY A 359 -14.76 0.35 3.96
C GLY A 359 -15.92 1.29 4.31
N MET A 360 -15.86 1.96 5.47
CA MET A 360 -16.83 3.01 5.82
C MET A 360 -16.66 4.25 4.92
N SER A 361 -15.43 4.67 4.65
CA SER A 361 -15.12 5.79 3.77
C SER A 361 -15.57 5.54 2.34
N LEU A 362 -15.28 4.35 1.78
CA LEU A 362 -15.70 3.95 0.43
C LEU A 362 -17.22 3.93 0.27
N LYS A 363 -17.98 3.62 1.34
CA LYS A 363 -19.46 3.62 1.29
C LYS A 363 -20.04 4.99 0.91
N ASP A 364 -19.42 6.06 1.39
CA ASP A 364 -19.94 7.43 1.26
C ASP A 364 -19.09 8.29 0.28
N ASN A 365 -17.87 7.86 -0.06
CA ASN A 365 -17.05 8.44 -1.12
C ASN A 365 -17.68 8.17 -2.50
N SER A 366 -17.87 9.24 -3.28
CA SER A 366 -18.50 9.22 -4.61
C SER A 366 -17.55 9.62 -5.73
N THR A 367 -16.24 9.54 -5.48
CA THR A 367 -15.22 10.22 -6.30
C THR A 367 -14.12 9.30 -6.78
N LEU A 368 -13.67 8.38 -5.93
CA LEU A 368 -12.56 7.48 -6.21
C LEU A 368 -12.93 6.44 -7.29
N LYS A 369 -12.01 6.25 -8.24
CA LYS A 369 -12.13 5.33 -9.38
C LYS A 369 -11.18 4.14 -9.28
N GLU A 370 -9.98 4.36 -8.76
CA GLU A 370 -8.97 3.34 -8.54
C GLU A 370 -8.41 3.41 -7.12
N LEU A 371 -8.37 2.25 -6.45
CA LEU A 371 -7.78 2.06 -5.14
C LEU A 371 -6.78 0.91 -5.20
N ASP A 372 -5.51 1.19 -4.90
CA ASP A 372 -4.50 0.17 -4.64
C ASP A 372 -4.25 0.03 -3.13
N ILE A 373 -4.49 -1.17 -2.62
CA ILE A 373 -4.16 -1.60 -1.25
C ILE A 373 -3.39 -2.92 -1.27
N SER A 374 -2.71 -3.24 -2.37
CA SER A 374 -1.86 -4.41 -2.51
C SER A 374 -0.70 -4.43 -1.50
N ASN A 375 -0.11 -5.59 -1.25
CA ASN A 375 1.10 -5.72 -0.42
C ASN A 375 0.94 -5.13 1.00
N ASN A 376 -0.24 -5.30 1.61
CA ASN A 376 -0.57 -4.81 2.94
C ASN A 376 -0.76 -6.01 3.91
N ARG A 377 -1.49 -5.82 5.00
CA ARG A 377 -1.85 -6.86 5.99
C ARG A 377 -3.36 -7.08 6.02
N VAL A 378 -3.99 -7.08 4.84
CA VAL A 378 -5.43 -7.28 4.71
C VAL A 378 -5.77 -8.75 4.88
N ASP A 379 -6.11 -9.14 6.11
CA ASP A 379 -6.58 -10.48 6.47
C ASP A 379 -8.07 -10.68 6.13
N ALA A 380 -8.61 -11.86 6.45
CA ALA A 380 -10.02 -12.21 6.27
C ALA A 380 -10.99 -11.22 6.94
N GLU A 381 -10.66 -10.71 8.14
CA GLU A 381 -11.52 -9.78 8.88
C GLU A 381 -11.42 -8.35 8.34
N ALA A 382 -10.23 -7.91 7.95
CA ALA A 382 -9.97 -6.64 7.27
C ALA A 382 -10.73 -6.58 5.93
N THR A 383 -10.71 -7.67 5.17
CA THR A 383 -11.47 -7.83 3.91
C THR A 383 -12.97 -7.62 4.13
N GLY A 384 -13.53 -8.23 5.18
CA GLY A 384 -14.95 -8.06 5.55
C GLY A 384 -15.34 -6.62 5.94
N GLY A 385 -14.38 -5.76 6.27
CA GLY A 385 -14.58 -4.32 6.42
C GLY A 385 -14.75 -3.63 5.07
N ILE A 386 -13.82 -3.87 4.14
CA ILE A 386 -13.78 -3.24 2.81
C ILE A 386 -15.00 -3.64 1.97
N LEU A 387 -15.38 -4.94 1.99
CA LEU A 387 -16.52 -5.45 1.23
C LEU A 387 -17.85 -4.78 1.57
N LYS A 388 -18.05 -4.31 2.82
CA LYS A 388 -19.26 -3.57 3.22
C LYS A 388 -19.37 -2.18 2.57
N GLY A 389 -18.23 -1.58 2.22
CA GLY A 389 -18.19 -0.34 1.43
C GLY A 389 -18.50 -0.61 -0.04
N ILE A 390 -17.78 -1.59 -0.62
CA ILE A 390 -17.89 -1.99 -2.03
C ILE A 390 -19.32 -2.39 -2.42
N GLN A 391 -20.09 -3.02 -1.53
CA GLN A 391 -21.49 -3.39 -1.78
C GLN A 391 -22.42 -2.20 -2.08
N VAL A 392 -22.06 -1.00 -1.61
CA VAL A 392 -22.89 0.21 -1.71
C VAL A 392 -22.28 1.22 -2.66
N ASN A 393 -20.95 1.28 -2.72
CA ASN A 393 -20.20 2.17 -3.59
C ASN A 393 -20.43 1.85 -5.08
N ASP A 394 -20.77 2.87 -5.85
CA ASP A 394 -21.08 2.84 -7.28
C ASP A 394 -20.04 3.57 -8.15
N THR A 395 -18.91 3.97 -7.55
CA THR A 395 -17.92 4.82 -8.20
C THR A 395 -16.57 4.15 -8.42
N LEU A 396 -16.13 3.26 -7.53
CA LEU A 396 -14.87 2.54 -7.63
C LEU A 396 -14.93 1.51 -8.78
N SER A 397 -14.11 1.72 -9.80
CA SER A 397 -14.04 0.87 -11.00
C SER A 397 -12.88 -0.12 -10.91
N THR A 398 -11.79 0.22 -10.21
CA THR A 398 -10.58 -0.59 -10.08
C THR A 398 -10.21 -0.80 -8.62
N LEU A 399 -10.08 -2.06 -8.21
CA LEU A 399 -9.64 -2.46 -6.88
C LEU A 399 -8.44 -3.41 -6.99
N LYS A 400 -7.28 -2.96 -6.49
CA LYS A 400 -6.09 -3.80 -6.38
C LYS A 400 -5.86 -4.18 -4.92
N ILE A 401 -5.91 -5.48 -4.63
CA ILE A 401 -5.78 -6.04 -3.29
C ILE A 401 -4.86 -7.27 -3.26
N GLY A 402 -4.16 -7.57 -4.37
CA GLY A 402 -3.14 -8.60 -4.48
C GLY A 402 -2.02 -8.53 -3.43
N HIS A 403 -1.24 -9.60 -3.31
CA HIS A 403 -0.15 -9.74 -2.32
C HIS A 403 -0.58 -9.45 -0.87
N ASN A 404 -1.82 -9.74 -0.51
CA ASN A 404 -2.33 -9.68 0.86
C ASN A 404 -2.58 -11.10 1.42
N PRO A 405 -2.61 -11.29 2.75
CA PRO A 405 -2.87 -12.58 3.40
C PRO A 405 -4.36 -12.99 3.32
N ILE A 406 -4.86 -13.15 2.10
CA ILE A 406 -6.23 -13.53 1.74
C ILE A 406 -6.25 -15.02 1.41
N THR A 407 -7.18 -15.77 2.03
CA THR A 407 -7.36 -17.20 1.76
C THR A 407 -8.24 -17.44 0.53
N PRO A 408 -8.17 -18.62 -0.13
CA PRO A 408 -9.00 -18.94 -1.31
C PRO A 408 -10.51 -18.81 -1.06
N ASP A 409 -10.97 -19.18 0.14
CA ASP A 409 -12.37 -18.99 0.56
C ASP A 409 -12.77 -17.51 0.55
N ILE A 410 -11.91 -16.64 1.08
CA ILE A 410 -12.17 -15.20 1.16
C ILE A 410 -12.06 -14.54 -0.21
N ALA A 411 -11.12 -14.96 -1.06
CA ALA A 411 -11.10 -14.53 -2.48
C ALA A 411 -12.44 -14.86 -3.17
N THR A 412 -12.98 -16.06 -2.92
CA THR A 412 -14.30 -16.46 -3.42
C THR A 412 -15.43 -15.60 -2.83
N VAL A 413 -15.35 -15.20 -1.56
CA VAL A 413 -16.31 -14.25 -0.95
C VAL A 413 -16.21 -12.85 -1.57
N ILE A 414 -15.00 -12.33 -1.84
CA ILE A 414 -14.81 -11.04 -2.53
C ILE A 414 -15.55 -11.06 -3.87
N LEU A 415 -15.30 -12.08 -4.68
CA LEU A 415 -15.92 -12.24 -6.00
C LEU A 415 -17.44 -12.43 -5.90
N LYS A 416 -17.95 -13.25 -4.95
CA LYS A 416 -19.40 -13.42 -4.71
C LYS A 416 -20.06 -12.09 -4.33
N VAL A 417 -19.39 -11.26 -3.53
CA VAL A 417 -19.90 -9.93 -3.16
C VAL A 417 -19.95 -8.98 -4.35
N ILE A 418 -18.89 -8.90 -5.16
CA ILE A 418 -18.84 -8.02 -6.34
C ILE A 418 -19.85 -8.46 -7.41
N ALA A 419 -20.00 -9.78 -7.62
CA ALA A 419 -20.96 -10.34 -8.57
C ALA A 419 -22.43 -10.06 -8.18
N CYS A 420 -22.73 -9.98 -6.88
CA CYS A 420 -24.07 -9.66 -6.36
C CYS A 420 -24.30 -8.16 -6.13
N ALA A 421 -23.27 -7.31 -6.19
CA ALA A 421 -23.38 -5.87 -5.97
C ALA A 421 -23.86 -5.17 -7.25
N GLU A 422 -25.17 -5.14 -7.47
CA GLU A 422 -25.82 -4.52 -8.65
C GLU A 422 -25.41 -3.06 -8.90
N ARG A 423 -25.07 -2.32 -7.83
CA ARG A 423 -24.63 -0.92 -7.90
C ARG A 423 -23.13 -0.74 -8.16
N SER A 424 -22.31 -1.75 -7.87
CA SER A 424 -20.86 -1.59 -7.89
C SER A 424 -20.33 -1.49 -9.32
N ASP A 425 -19.51 -0.48 -9.60
CA ASP A 425 -18.87 -0.27 -10.92
C ASP A 425 -17.54 -1.02 -11.07
N ILE A 426 -17.17 -1.92 -10.15
CA ILE A 426 -15.90 -2.66 -10.24
C ILE A 426 -15.83 -3.46 -11.55
N ARG A 427 -14.84 -3.11 -12.36
CA ARG A 427 -14.48 -3.74 -13.64
C ARG A 427 -13.14 -4.44 -13.52
N ASP A 428 -12.18 -3.84 -12.82
CA ASP A 428 -10.82 -4.37 -12.72
C ASP A 428 -10.55 -4.80 -11.26
N LEU A 429 -10.44 -6.12 -11.04
CA LEU A 429 -10.17 -6.71 -9.73
C LEU A 429 -8.81 -7.41 -9.74
N ASP A 430 -7.83 -6.82 -9.07
CA ASP A 430 -6.48 -7.38 -9.00
C ASP A 430 -6.25 -8.18 -7.71
N LEU A 431 -6.19 -9.50 -7.87
CA LEU A 431 -5.84 -10.50 -6.84
C LEU A 431 -4.51 -11.20 -7.17
N GLU A 432 -3.57 -10.49 -7.82
CA GLU A 432 -2.23 -11.02 -8.08
C GLU A 432 -1.58 -11.57 -6.79
N ASN A 433 -0.90 -12.72 -6.93
CA ASN A 433 -0.28 -13.47 -5.82
C ASN A 433 -1.25 -13.88 -4.67
N ILE A 434 -2.56 -13.96 -4.94
CA ILE A 434 -3.54 -14.61 -4.05
C ILE A 434 -3.93 -15.97 -4.63
N VAL A 435 -3.95 -17.00 -3.79
CA VAL A 435 -4.35 -18.36 -4.18
C VAL A 435 -5.87 -18.45 -4.26
N VAL A 436 -6.40 -19.06 -5.34
CA VAL A 436 -7.85 -19.22 -5.57
C VAL A 436 -8.21 -20.67 -5.90
N GLU A 437 -9.45 -21.10 -5.63
CA GLU A 437 -9.91 -22.46 -6.01
C GLU A 437 -10.48 -22.53 -7.43
N GLU A 438 -10.59 -23.72 -8.01
CA GLU A 438 -11.37 -23.95 -9.25
C GLU A 438 -12.83 -23.46 -9.15
N GLU A 439 -13.43 -23.41 -7.95
CA GLU A 439 -14.78 -22.83 -7.75
C GLU A 439 -14.78 -21.31 -7.99
N PHE A 440 -13.73 -20.60 -7.58
CA PHE A 440 -13.55 -19.17 -7.88
C PHE A 440 -13.53 -18.92 -9.39
N MET A 441 -12.78 -19.74 -10.13
CA MET A 441 -12.66 -19.57 -11.59
C MET A 441 -14.00 -19.81 -12.31
N LYS A 442 -14.81 -20.77 -11.86
CA LYS A 442 -16.17 -20.99 -12.41
C LYS A 442 -17.06 -19.77 -12.16
N LEU A 443 -17.07 -19.26 -10.93
CA LEU A 443 -17.81 -18.06 -10.58
C LEU A 443 -17.34 -16.82 -11.36
N LEU A 444 -16.04 -16.72 -11.65
CA LEU A 444 -15.47 -15.61 -12.42
C LEU A 444 -16.01 -15.61 -13.84
N GLU A 445 -16.05 -16.76 -14.52
CA GLU A 445 -16.63 -16.88 -15.86
C GLU A 445 -18.15 -16.63 -15.85
N GLU A 446 -18.89 -17.12 -14.85
CA GLU A 446 -20.32 -16.78 -14.67
C GLU A 446 -20.55 -15.28 -14.45
N THR A 447 -19.59 -14.57 -13.82
CA THR A 447 -19.68 -13.13 -13.57
C THR A 447 -19.36 -12.34 -14.83
N LYS A 448 -18.32 -12.73 -15.58
CA LYS A 448 -17.95 -12.14 -16.89
C LYS A 448 -19.08 -12.21 -17.92
N GLN A 449 -19.93 -13.24 -17.86
CA GLN A 449 -21.11 -13.36 -18.72
C GLN A 449 -22.21 -12.32 -18.40
N LYS A 450 -22.23 -11.78 -17.16
CA LYS A 450 -23.26 -10.85 -16.68
C LYS A 450 -22.80 -9.38 -16.68
N ARG A 451 -21.51 -9.14 -16.45
CA ARG A 451 -20.89 -7.81 -16.41
C ARG A 451 -19.48 -7.86 -16.99
N PHE A 452 -19.05 -6.77 -17.64
CA PHE A 452 -17.66 -6.62 -18.04
C PHE A 452 -16.78 -6.57 -16.79
N MET A 453 -15.85 -7.52 -16.68
CA MET A 453 -14.92 -7.58 -15.55
C MET A 453 -13.62 -8.30 -15.94
N VAL A 454 -12.49 -7.67 -15.68
CA VAL A 454 -11.14 -8.26 -15.71
C VAL A 454 -10.77 -8.64 -14.29
N CYS A 455 -10.26 -9.85 -14.09
CA CYS A 455 -9.71 -10.25 -12.81
C CYS A 455 -8.37 -10.95 -13.02
N LYS A 456 -7.33 -10.46 -12.33
CA LYS A 456 -6.06 -11.17 -12.19
C LYS A 456 -6.07 -11.98 -10.90
N VAL A 457 -5.44 -13.14 -10.91
CA VAL A 457 -5.30 -14.04 -9.76
C VAL A 457 -3.89 -14.61 -9.72
N GLY A 458 -3.47 -15.11 -8.55
CA GLY A 458 -2.30 -15.96 -8.41
C GLY A 458 -2.59 -17.42 -8.76
N LEU A 459 -2.03 -18.34 -7.97
CA LEU A 459 -2.14 -19.79 -8.17
C LEU A 459 -3.58 -20.30 -8.06
N VAL A 460 -3.99 -21.17 -9.00
CA VAL A 460 -5.30 -21.87 -8.96
C VAL A 460 -5.12 -23.29 -8.40
N ILE A 461 -5.91 -23.66 -7.39
CA ILE A 461 -5.89 -24.98 -6.73
C ILE A 461 -7.21 -25.74 -6.82
N LYS A 462 -7.16 -27.07 -6.68
CA LYS A 462 -8.35 -27.94 -6.62
C LYS A 462 -8.98 -27.94 -5.23
N LYS A 463 -10.31 -28.01 -5.18
CA LYS A 463 -11.07 -28.04 -3.93
C LYS A 463 -10.65 -29.23 -3.05
N GLY A 464 -10.35 -28.96 -1.78
CA GLY A 464 -9.87 -29.98 -0.83
C GLY A 464 -8.39 -30.34 -0.96
N THR A 465 -7.63 -29.67 -1.83
CA THR A 465 -6.16 -29.76 -1.83
C THR A 465 -5.63 -29.01 -0.60
N THR A 466 -5.62 -29.69 0.54
CA THR A 466 -5.26 -29.11 1.83
C THR A 466 -3.78 -28.79 1.86
N LEU A 467 -3.44 -27.49 1.90
CA LEU A 467 -2.08 -27.01 2.13
C LEU A 467 -1.57 -27.35 3.55
N VAL A 468 -2.49 -27.61 4.50
CA VAL A 468 -2.23 -28.11 5.86
C VAL A 468 -3.45 -28.92 6.32
N LYS A 469 -3.28 -29.99 7.11
CA LYS A 469 -4.41 -30.65 7.81
C LYS A 469 -4.51 -30.17 9.27
N GLU A 470 -5.73 -30.10 9.80
CA GLU A 470 -5.94 -29.82 11.23
C GLU A 470 -5.19 -30.85 12.09
N GLY A 471 -4.22 -30.35 12.88
CA GLY A 471 -3.33 -31.17 13.71
C GLY A 471 -1.85 -31.03 13.37
N ASP A 472 -1.51 -30.56 12.16
CA ASP A 472 -0.12 -30.34 11.77
C ASP A 472 0.47 -29.15 12.54
N LYS A 473 1.39 -29.42 13.46
CA LYS A 473 2.18 -28.40 14.17
C LYS A 473 3.27 -27.83 13.25
N ILE A 474 2.88 -27.17 12.17
CA ILE A 474 3.82 -26.39 11.35
C ILE A 474 4.29 -25.21 12.19
N SER A 475 5.52 -25.28 12.67
CA SER A 475 6.16 -24.14 13.31
C SER A 475 6.40 -23.07 12.23
N ALA A 476 5.90 -21.85 12.46
CA ALA A 476 6.19 -20.69 11.62
C ALA A 476 7.70 -20.33 11.54
N PHE A 477 8.55 -21.02 12.32
CA PHE A 477 10.01 -20.92 12.28
C PHE A 477 10.69 -22.08 11.52
N MET A 478 9.93 -22.98 10.88
CA MET A 478 10.50 -24.05 10.06
C MET A 478 11.12 -23.44 8.80
N ASP A 479 12.37 -23.79 8.52
CA ASP A 479 13.08 -23.32 7.33
C ASP A 479 12.50 -24.04 6.09
N PRO A 480 12.09 -23.34 5.02
CA PRO A 480 11.42 -23.97 3.88
C PRO A 480 12.23 -25.11 3.27
N VAL A 481 13.54 -24.87 3.14
CA VAL A 481 14.46 -25.83 2.53
C VAL A 481 14.70 -27.03 3.46
N GLN A 482 14.53 -26.86 4.78
CA GLN A 482 14.58 -27.98 5.74
C GLN A 482 13.38 -28.91 5.60
N ALA A 483 12.16 -28.36 5.47
CA ALA A 483 10.94 -29.16 5.29
C ALA A 483 11.00 -29.97 3.98
N LEU A 484 11.46 -29.35 2.88
CA LEU A 484 11.70 -30.04 1.61
C LEU A 484 12.69 -31.21 1.77
N TYR A 485 13.78 -31.01 2.50
CA TYR A 485 14.80 -32.04 2.68
C TYR A 485 14.36 -33.17 3.64
N GLU A 486 13.63 -32.86 4.71
CA GLU A 486 13.04 -33.88 5.58
C GLU A 486 12.08 -34.78 4.78
N TYR A 487 11.27 -34.19 3.89
CA TYR A 487 10.45 -34.93 2.94
C TYR A 487 11.28 -35.81 2.00
N MET A 488 12.29 -35.26 1.32
CA MET A 488 13.13 -36.01 0.38
C MET A 488 13.83 -37.20 1.03
N ASN A 489 14.40 -37.02 2.24
CA ASN A 489 15.02 -38.11 2.99
C ASN A 489 13.99 -39.16 3.44
N GLY A 490 12.82 -38.72 3.92
CA GLY A 490 11.73 -39.61 4.33
C GLY A 490 11.17 -40.47 3.19
N LYS A 491 11.43 -40.11 1.94
CA LYS A 491 11.07 -40.88 0.72
C LYS A 491 12.28 -41.46 -0.03
N ALA A 492 13.50 -41.25 0.46
CA ALA A 492 14.76 -41.61 -0.21
C ALA A 492 14.89 -41.09 -1.66
N TYR A 493 14.31 -39.92 -1.96
CA TYR A 493 14.41 -39.29 -3.28
C TYR A 493 15.71 -38.49 -3.43
N ARG A 494 16.36 -38.58 -4.59
CA ARG A 494 17.40 -37.63 -5.01
C ARG A 494 16.73 -36.41 -5.66
N VAL A 495 17.45 -35.30 -5.77
CA VAL A 495 16.97 -34.07 -6.41
C VAL A 495 16.40 -34.32 -7.83
N ILE A 496 17.10 -35.13 -8.63
CA ILE A 496 16.66 -35.49 -9.99
C ILE A 496 15.40 -36.37 -10.02
N ASP A 497 15.09 -37.10 -8.93
CA ASP A 497 13.86 -37.91 -8.83
C ASP A 497 12.65 -37.05 -8.41
N LEU A 498 12.90 -35.93 -7.71
CA LEU A 498 11.91 -34.89 -7.42
C LEU A 498 11.62 -34.05 -8.67
N PHE A 499 12.67 -33.62 -9.38
CA PHE A 499 12.59 -32.83 -10.60
C PHE A 499 11.69 -33.50 -11.65
N LYS A 500 11.97 -34.77 -11.98
CA LYS A 500 11.17 -35.60 -12.91
C LYS A 500 9.74 -35.90 -12.48
N ARG A 501 9.35 -35.57 -11.23
CA ARG A 501 7.97 -35.68 -10.73
C ARG A 501 7.20 -34.37 -10.85
N PHE A 502 7.89 -33.24 -10.88
CA PHE A 502 7.29 -31.92 -10.97
C PHE A 502 7.28 -31.41 -12.42
N ASP A 503 8.31 -31.79 -13.20
CA ASP A 503 8.40 -31.72 -14.66
C ASP A 503 7.33 -32.61 -15.32
N ALA A 504 6.10 -32.10 -15.35
CA ALA A 504 4.90 -32.82 -15.78
C ALA A 504 4.74 -32.83 -17.31
N ASP A 505 5.36 -31.87 -18.01
CA ASP A 505 5.38 -31.78 -19.47
C ASP A 505 6.66 -32.39 -20.10
N HIS A 506 7.64 -32.78 -19.28
CA HIS A 506 8.94 -33.32 -19.68
C HIS A 506 9.82 -32.31 -20.43
N SER A 507 9.63 -31.02 -20.16
CA SER A 507 10.42 -29.90 -20.70
C SER A 507 11.87 -29.87 -20.21
N MET A 508 12.23 -30.67 -19.20
CA MET A 508 13.52 -30.59 -18.49
C MET A 508 13.77 -29.24 -17.78
N SER A 509 12.69 -28.51 -17.52
CA SER A 509 12.59 -27.31 -16.69
C SER A 509 11.39 -27.49 -15.74
N VAL A 510 11.29 -26.72 -14.65
CA VAL A 510 10.07 -26.75 -13.82
C VAL A 510 9.62 -25.32 -13.57
N THR A 511 8.47 -24.95 -14.15
CA THR A 511 7.89 -23.61 -13.94
C THR A 511 7.48 -23.42 -12.47
N ARG A 512 7.39 -22.17 -12.00
CA ARG A 512 6.86 -21.86 -10.65
C ARG A 512 5.56 -22.60 -10.35
N ASP A 513 4.64 -22.63 -11.31
CA ASP A 513 3.33 -23.27 -11.18
C ASP A 513 3.43 -24.80 -11.02
N GLU A 514 4.32 -25.44 -11.77
CA GLU A 514 4.60 -26.88 -11.66
C GLU A 514 5.35 -27.26 -10.39
N PHE A 515 6.33 -26.45 -9.97
CA PHE A 515 7.05 -26.67 -8.72
C PHE A 515 6.10 -26.58 -7.51
N CYS A 516 5.19 -25.61 -7.54
CA CYS A 516 4.14 -25.45 -6.53
C CYS A 516 3.16 -26.63 -6.56
N LYS A 517 2.58 -26.97 -7.72
CA LYS A 517 1.67 -28.13 -7.88
C LYS A 517 2.35 -29.44 -7.48
N GLY A 518 3.62 -29.58 -7.81
CA GLY A 518 4.49 -30.69 -7.43
C GLY A 518 4.60 -30.85 -5.92
N LEU A 519 5.04 -29.81 -5.21
CA LEU A 519 5.17 -29.81 -3.74
C LEU A 519 3.84 -30.02 -3.01
N ILE A 520 2.75 -29.45 -3.55
CA ILE A 520 1.40 -29.64 -3.03
C ILE A 520 0.95 -31.10 -3.22
N SER A 521 1.11 -31.68 -4.42
CA SER A 521 0.80 -33.09 -4.69
C SER A 521 1.65 -34.06 -3.87
N ALA A 522 2.87 -33.66 -3.55
CA ALA A 522 3.81 -34.39 -2.71
C ALA A 522 3.45 -34.36 -1.22
N SER A 523 2.53 -33.48 -0.79
CA SER A 523 2.17 -33.24 0.62
C SER A 523 3.37 -32.83 1.49
N VAL A 524 4.23 -31.94 0.97
CA VAL A 524 5.33 -31.36 1.76
C VAL A 524 4.76 -30.32 2.74
N PRO A 525 5.09 -30.34 4.04
CA PRO A 525 4.52 -29.45 5.04
C PRO A 525 5.12 -28.03 4.96
N LEU A 526 4.70 -27.27 3.96
CA LEU A 526 5.13 -25.91 3.65
C LEU A 526 3.91 -24.97 3.58
N THR A 527 4.00 -23.80 4.20
CA THR A 527 3.05 -22.71 3.95
C THR A 527 3.36 -22.01 2.62
N VAL A 528 2.39 -21.29 2.05
CA VAL A 528 2.56 -20.59 0.76
C VAL A 528 3.69 -19.56 0.80
N GLY A 529 3.84 -18.79 1.88
CA GLY A 529 4.98 -17.86 2.01
C GLY A 529 6.34 -18.58 2.08
N GLN A 530 6.42 -19.73 2.75
CA GLN A 530 7.62 -20.57 2.74
C GLN A 530 7.89 -21.20 1.36
N LEU A 531 6.84 -21.47 0.58
CA LEU A 531 6.93 -21.92 -0.81
C LEU A 531 7.55 -20.83 -1.70
N GLU A 532 7.18 -19.57 -1.47
CA GLU A 532 7.72 -18.40 -2.17
C GLU A 532 9.17 -18.10 -1.77
N ASP A 533 9.47 -18.12 -0.46
CA ASP A 533 10.85 -18.06 0.05
C ASP A 533 11.73 -19.16 -0.58
N LEU A 534 11.18 -20.37 -0.75
CA LEU A 534 11.87 -21.50 -1.36
C LEU A 534 12.08 -21.29 -2.87
N MET A 535 11.10 -20.73 -3.58
CA MET A 535 11.24 -20.36 -4.99
C MET A 535 12.31 -19.28 -5.17
N GLU A 536 12.32 -18.19 -4.40
CA GLU A 536 13.34 -17.14 -4.51
C GLU A 536 14.75 -17.64 -4.12
N ILE A 537 14.86 -18.70 -3.30
CA ILE A 537 16.14 -19.35 -2.99
C ILE A 537 16.64 -20.25 -4.14
N LEU A 538 15.75 -20.74 -5.02
CA LEU A 538 16.06 -21.67 -6.10
C LEU A 538 16.23 -20.95 -7.44
N ASP A 539 15.26 -20.13 -7.84
CA ASP A 539 15.29 -19.24 -9.00
C ASP A 539 16.38 -18.17 -8.79
N THR A 540 17.58 -18.45 -9.28
CA THR A 540 18.78 -17.65 -9.02
C THR A 540 18.98 -16.60 -10.10
N ASN A 541 18.49 -16.85 -11.31
CA ASN A 541 18.52 -15.94 -12.44
C ASN A 541 17.32 -14.96 -12.48
N LYS A 542 16.26 -15.21 -11.68
CA LYS A 542 15.00 -14.46 -11.61
C LYS A 542 14.14 -14.52 -12.87
N ASP A 543 14.17 -15.64 -13.60
CA ASP A 543 13.34 -15.85 -14.80
C ASP A 543 11.98 -16.50 -14.53
N GLY A 544 11.71 -16.95 -13.29
CA GLY A 544 10.44 -17.56 -12.88
C GLY A 544 10.33 -19.07 -13.14
N VAL A 545 11.39 -19.69 -13.64
CA VAL A 545 11.54 -21.13 -13.86
C VAL A 545 12.67 -21.65 -12.97
N VAL A 546 12.60 -22.91 -12.54
CA VAL A 546 13.70 -23.55 -11.80
C VAL A 546 14.32 -24.61 -12.68
N ASP A 547 15.52 -24.32 -13.17
CA ASP A 547 16.31 -25.22 -13.98
C ASP A 547 16.95 -26.34 -13.14
N LEU A 548 17.24 -27.49 -13.77
CA LEU A 548 17.95 -28.60 -13.11
C LEU A 548 19.30 -28.17 -12.51
N LYS A 549 19.98 -27.22 -13.16
CA LYS A 549 21.24 -26.64 -12.66
C LYS A 549 21.03 -25.86 -11.37
N GLU A 550 20.01 -25.01 -11.32
CA GLU A 550 19.68 -24.19 -10.16
C GLU A 550 19.19 -25.03 -9.00
N LEU A 551 18.38 -26.06 -9.26
CA LEU A 551 17.95 -27.01 -8.24
C LEU A 551 19.14 -27.80 -7.64
N ILE A 552 20.15 -28.13 -8.44
CA ILE A 552 21.40 -28.77 -7.98
C ILE A 552 22.27 -27.78 -7.18
N ASP A 553 22.36 -26.51 -7.59
CA ASP A 553 23.10 -25.49 -6.85
C ASP A 553 22.40 -25.11 -5.53
N GLY A 554 21.06 -25.12 -5.53
CA GLY A 554 20.21 -25.08 -4.34
C GLY A 554 20.48 -26.25 -3.39
N GLU A 555 20.64 -27.48 -3.90
CA GLU A 555 21.03 -28.63 -3.07
C GLU A 555 22.40 -28.42 -2.38
N LYS A 556 23.39 -27.89 -3.10
CA LYS A 556 24.72 -27.58 -2.54
C LYS A 556 24.63 -26.49 -1.47
N LEU A 557 23.90 -25.41 -1.76
CA LEU A 557 23.64 -24.32 -0.81
C LEU A 557 22.96 -24.84 0.46
N PHE A 558 21.96 -25.70 0.29
CA PHE A 558 21.21 -26.33 1.36
C PHE A 558 22.08 -27.23 2.26
N ARG A 559 22.83 -28.18 1.67
CA ARG A 559 23.75 -29.06 2.41
C ARG A 559 24.75 -28.23 3.24
N ARG A 560 25.25 -27.12 2.68
CA ARG A 560 26.15 -26.17 3.36
C ARG A 560 25.47 -25.43 4.52
N LYS A 561 24.22 -24.97 4.35
CA LYS A 561 23.39 -24.33 5.40
C LYS A 561 23.16 -25.28 6.58
N MET A 562 22.89 -26.56 6.29
CA MET A 562 22.64 -27.59 7.31
C MET A 562 23.90 -28.06 8.05
N MET A 563 25.03 -28.22 7.36
CA MET A 563 26.30 -28.53 8.01
C MET A 563 26.68 -27.45 9.04
N ARG A 564 26.51 -26.17 8.68
CA ARG A 564 26.73 -25.02 9.59
C ARG A 564 25.82 -25.07 10.81
N ARG A 565 24.53 -25.42 10.65
CA ARG A 565 23.59 -25.59 11.78
C ARG A 565 24.00 -26.72 12.73
N LYS A 566 24.44 -27.87 12.19
CA LYS A 566 24.91 -29.01 13.01
C LYS A 566 26.15 -28.63 13.83
N LEU A 567 27.12 -27.97 13.20
CA LEU A 567 28.31 -27.43 13.87
C LEU A 567 27.95 -26.41 14.95
N ARG A 568 26.99 -25.50 14.69
CA ARG A 568 26.55 -24.50 15.67
C ARG A 568 25.90 -25.14 16.89
N ARG A 569 24.99 -26.12 16.70
CA ARG A 569 24.39 -26.88 17.82
C ARG A 569 25.42 -27.62 18.65
N GLN A 570 26.39 -28.28 18.01
CA GLN A 570 27.50 -28.94 18.73
C GLN A 570 28.33 -27.93 19.52
N SER A 571 28.60 -26.74 18.98
CA SER A 571 29.30 -25.67 19.70
C SER A 571 28.47 -25.10 20.85
N GLU A 572 27.16 -24.93 20.68
CA GLU A 572 26.22 -24.47 21.71
C GLU A 572 26.10 -25.48 22.86
N GLU A 573 26.06 -26.79 22.55
CA GLU A 573 26.09 -27.87 23.55
C GLU A 573 27.43 -27.94 24.31
N ILE A 574 28.56 -27.77 23.64
CA ILE A 574 29.89 -27.75 24.26
C ILE A 574 30.01 -26.54 25.20
N SER A 575 29.64 -25.34 24.75
CA SER A 575 29.63 -24.12 25.58
C SER A 575 28.65 -24.25 26.75
N GLY A 576 27.47 -24.82 26.52
CA GLY A 576 26.46 -25.06 27.57
C GLY A 576 26.88 -26.10 28.61
N ARG A 577 27.71 -27.08 28.26
CA ARG A 577 28.35 -27.99 29.23
C ARG A 577 29.45 -27.28 30.03
N ARG A 578 30.24 -26.42 29.38
CA ARG A 578 31.30 -25.62 30.02
C ARG A 578 30.72 -24.67 31.07
N LEU A 579 29.70 -23.91 30.72
CA LEU A 579 28.99 -23.01 31.64
C LEU A 579 28.35 -23.72 32.85
N ARG A 580 27.98 -24.99 32.72
CA ARG A 580 27.50 -25.80 33.87
C ARG A 580 28.65 -26.28 34.74
N SER A 581 29.77 -26.69 34.13
CA SER A 581 31.01 -27.04 34.84
C SER A 581 31.53 -25.87 35.67
N ASP A 582 31.59 -24.68 35.07
CA ASP A 582 32.09 -23.47 35.73
C ASP A 582 31.17 -23.06 36.91
N ARG A 583 29.85 -23.17 36.74
CA ARG A 583 28.87 -22.92 37.83
C ARG A 583 29.00 -23.87 39.00
N SER A 584 29.23 -25.17 38.75
CA SER A 584 29.43 -26.14 39.83
C SER A 584 30.73 -25.88 40.60
N GLN A 585 31.77 -25.37 39.95
CA GLN A 585 33.01 -24.94 40.63
C GLN A 585 32.81 -23.65 41.44
N GLU A 586 32.00 -22.70 40.97
CA GLU A 586 31.60 -21.51 41.73
C GLU A 586 30.75 -21.88 42.96
N GLU A 587 29.81 -22.82 42.82
CA GLU A 587 28.97 -23.32 43.92
C GLU A 587 29.81 -24.07 44.98
N GLU A 588 30.74 -24.95 44.59
CA GLU A 588 31.69 -25.60 45.50
C GLU A 588 32.61 -24.58 46.22
N GLN A 589 33.09 -23.54 45.54
CA GLN A 589 33.85 -22.47 46.18
C GLN A 589 33.02 -21.66 47.19
N TYR A 590 31.74 -21.44 46.91
CA TYR A 590 30.85 -20.67 47.77
C TYR A 590 30.50 -21.44 49.05
N GLU A 591 30.20 -22.74 48.95
CA GLU A 591 30.00 -23.59 50.13
C GLU A 591 31.26 -23.63 51.00
N HIS A 592 32.44 -23.86 50.40
CA HIS A 592 33.72 -23.90 51.12
C HIS A 592 34.08 -22.55 51.80
N TRP A 593 33.65 -21.42 51.23
CA TRP A 593 33.76 -20.11 51.89
C TRP A 593 32.86 -20.02 53.13
N THR A 594 31.57 -20.37 52.99
CA THR A 594 30.63 -20.29 54.11
C THR A 594 30.96 -21.23 55.26
N GLU A 595 31.59 -22.39 54.98
CA GLU A 595 32.02 -23.32 56.02
C GLU A 595 33.27 -22.83 56.77
N ALA A 596 34.21 -22.17 56.06
CA ALA A 596 35.33 -21.46 56.69
C ALA A 596 34.88 -20.25 57.54
N GLU A 597 33.82 -19.55 57.14
CA GLU A 597 33.22 -18.46 57.94
C GLU A 597 32.46 -18.99 59.18
N ARG A 598 31.71 -20.10 59.05
CA ARG A 598 31.08 -20.77 60.20
C ARG A 598 32.11 -21.22 61.23
N THR A 599 33.27 -21.72 60.78
CA THR A 599 34.37 -22.17 61.65
C THR A 599 35.13 -21.01 62.32
N ARG A 600 34.86 -19.75 61.94
CA ARG A 600 35.36 -18.54 62.62
C ARG A 600 34.34 -17.90 63.57
N LEU A 601 33.11 -18.41 63.61
CA LEU A 601 31.99 -17.92 64.43
C LEU A 601 31.57 -18.91 65.54
N CYS A 602 32.37 -19.96 65.75
CA CYS A 602 32.33 -20.90 66.88
C CYS A 602 33.70 -20.89 67.57
#